data_AF-H0UPV2-F1
#
_entry.id   AF-H0UPV2-F1
#
_cell.length_a   1.000
_cell.length_b   1.000
_cell.length_c   1.000
_cell.angle_alpha   90.00
_cell.angle_beta   90.00
_cell.angle_gamma   90.00
#
_symmetry.space_group_name_H-M   'P 1'
#
loop_
_entity.id
_entity.type
_entity.pdbx_description
1 polymer ?
#
loop_
_entity_poly.entity_id
_entity_poly.type
_entity_poly.pdbx_seq_one_letter_code
_entity_poly.pdbx_strand_id
1 'polypeptide(L)'
;MKKHWILALAALLVLSLAASAMAGTASGSGTQIRGNPGRNAELRATPFDVPRGVVATITNASCDGDGFWIERDGNVIGTFKSAGDAIGFTLSGGTYRVYPNLKEGQFKQETARVQVTVTWP
;
A
#
# COMPACT_ATOMS: atom_id res chain seq x y z
N MET A 1 23.48 40.72 -34.77
CA MET A 1 23.43 39.28 -34.42
C MET A 1 23.40 39.05 -32.90
N LYS A 2 22.41 39.58 -32.17
CA LYS A 2 22.33 39.48 -30.69
C LYS A 2 20.91 39.23 -30.14
N LYS A 3 19.98 38.73 -30.97
CA LYS A 3 18.55 38.62 -30.62
C LYS A 3 18.04 37.18 -30.41
N HIS A 4 18.81 36.17 -30.78
CA HIS A 4 18.37 34.76 -30.73
C HIS A 4 18.67 34.06 -29.38
N TRP A 5 19.53 34.64 -28.55
CA TRP A 5 20.04 33.99 -27.35
C TRP A 5 19.11 34.20 -26.14
N ILE A 6 18.36 35.30 -26.12
CA ILE A 6 17.37 35.62 -25.07
C ILE A 6 16.13 34.71 -25.19
N LEU A 7 15.78 34.29 -26.41
CA LEU A 7 14.66 33.36 -26.65
C LEU A 7 14.97 31.94 -26.20
N ALA A 8 16.24 31.51 -26.27
CA ALA A 8 16.66 30.19 -25.81
C ALA A 8 16.61 30.06 -24.27
N LEU A 9 16.91 31.15 -23.54
CA LEU A 9 16.85 31.17 -22.07
C LEU A 9 15.39 31.20 -21.55
N ALA A 10 14.48 31.86 -22.26
CA ALA A 10 13.06 31.88 -21.92
C ALA A 10 12.37 30.52 -22.19
N ALA A 11 12.80 29.79 -23.21
CA ALA A 11 12.27 28.45 -23.51
C ALA A 11 12.71 27.38 -22.50
N LEU A 12 13.88 27.53 -21.88
CA LEU A 12 14.38 26.59 -20.87
C LEU A 12 13.70 26.78 -19.50
N LEU A 13 13.19 27.97 -19.20
CA LEU A 13 12.51 28.29 -17.94
C LEU A 13 11.05 27.79 -17.90
N VAL A 14 10.43 27.53 -19.05
CA VAL A 14 9.06 26.98 -19.15
C VAL A 14 9.05 25.45 -19.07
N LEU A 15 10.22 24.80 -19.18
CA LEU A 15 10.37 23.35 -19.04
C LEU A 15 10.50 22.86 -17.59
N SER A 16 10.35 23.75 -16.61
CA SER A 16 10.12 23.35 -15.22
C SER A 16 8.63 23.16 -14.96
N LEU A 17 7.98 22.30 -15.76
CA LEU A 17 6.79 21.60 -15.25
C LEU A 17 7.29 20.70 -14.12
N ALA A 18 7.42 21.29 -12.94
CA ALA A 18 7.39 20.54 -11.70
C ALA A 18 6.10 19.71 -11.77
N ALA A 19 6.26 18.41 -12.02
CA ALA A 19 5.23 17.46 -11.66
C ALA A 19 5.06 17.66 -10.16
N SER A 20 4.03 18.40 -9.77
CA SER A 20 3.56 18.42 -8.39
C SER A 20 3.06 17.00 -8.13
N ALA A 21 3.98 16.13 -7.71
CA ALA A 21 3.64 14.92 -7.02
C ALA A 21 2.74 15.37 -5.87
N MET A 22 1.48 14.95 -5.94
CA MET A 22 0.49 15.29 -4.94
C MET A 22 0.79 14.41 -3.75
N ALA A 23 1.52 14.96 -2.76
CA ALA A 23 1.73 14.29 -1.50
C ALA A 23 0.40 13.72 -0.99
N GLY A 24 0.40 12.42 -0.73
CA GLY A 24 -0.82 11.70 -0.44
C GLY A 24 -0.60 10.56 0.54
N THR A 25 -1.71 10.15 1.12
CA THR A 25 -1.78 9.03 2.05
C THR A 25 -2.98 8.16 1.70
N ALA A 26 -2.83 6.86 1.85
CA ALA A 26 -3.91 5.90 1.74
C ALA A 26 -3.75 4.82 2.81
N SER A 27 -4.86 4.24 3.25
CA SER A 27 -4.85 3.18 4.24
C SER A 27 -5.74 2.03 3.82
N GLY A 28 -5.23 0.80 3.99
CA GLY A 28 -5.96 -0.44 3.79
C GLY A 28 -6.10 -1.20 5.09
N SER A 29 -7.13 -2.04 5.16
CA SER A 29 -7.30 -2.96 6.29
C SER A 29 -7.82 -4.31 5.85
N GLY A 30 -7.55 -5.32 6.68
CA GLY A 30 -7.92 -6.70 6.45
C GLY A 30 -8.38 -7.37 7.72
N THR A 31 -9.25 -8.38 7.58
CA THR A 31 -9.67 -9.25 8.68
C THR A 31 -9.77 -10.68 8.16
N GLN A 32 -9.27 -11.62 8.97
CA GLN A 32 -9.44 -13.04 8.74
C GLN A 32 -10.10 -13.66 9.96
N ILE A 33 -11.12 -14.48 9.73
CA ILE A 33 -11.81 -15.27 10.74
C ILE A 33 -11.72 -16.73 10.29
N ARG A 34 -11.21 -17.63 11.15
CA ARG A 34 -11.26 -19.06 10.80
C ARG A 34 -12.66 -19.62 11.00
N GLY A 35 -12.99 -20.55 10.10
CA GLY A 35 -14.18 -21.35 10.22
C GLY A 35 -14.07 -22.29 11.41
N ASN A 36 -15.21 -22.60 11.99
CA ASN A 36 -15.37 -23.65 12.98
C ASN A 36 -16.65 -24.43 12.65
N PRO A 37 -16.91 -25.61 13.25
CA PRO A 37 -18.16 -26.32 13.00
C PRO A 37 -19.37 -25.41 13.25
N GLY A 38 -20.14 -25.12 12.19
CA GLY A 38 -21.29 -24.20 12.22
C GLY A 38 -21.00 -22.74 11.82
N ARG A 39 -19.74 -22.36 11.52
CA ARG A 39 -19.36 -21.03 11.01
C ARG A 39 -18.34 -21.14 9.89
N ASN A 40 -18.63 -20.52 8.75
CA ASN A 40 -17.68 -20.47 7.64
C ASN A 40 -16.47 -19.60 7.97
N ALA A 41 -15.33 -19.90 7.33
CA ALA A 41 -14.19 -18.99 7.35
C ALA A 41 -14.52 -17.72 6.57
N GLU A 42 -13.99 -16.58 7.03
CA GLU A 42 -14.15 -15.30 6.36
C GLU A 42 -12.81 -14.63 6.13
N LEU A 43 -12.65 -14.04 4.94
CA LEU A 43 -11.52 -13.20 4.60
C LEU A 43 -12.07 -11.92 3.97
N ARG A 44 -11.80 -10.77 4.60
CA ARG A 44 -12.31 -9.47 4.18
C ARG A 44 -11.16 -8.47 4.11
N ALA A 45 -11.23 -7.57 3.14
CA ALA A 45 -10.32 -6.44 3.05
C ALA A 45 -11.05 -5.18 2.57
N THR A 46 -10.68 -4.05 3.18
CA THR A 46 -10.97 -2.72 2.67
C THR A 46 -9.80 -2.32 1.77
N PRO A 47 -10.01 -2.22 0.44
CA PRO A 47 -8.94 -1.89 -0.47
C PRO A 47 -8.51 -0.43 -0.32
N PHE A 48 -7.31 -0.14 -0.82
CA PHE A 48 -6.81 1.23 -0.95
C PHE A 48 -6.13 1.42 -2.30
N ASP A 49 -6.14 2.64 -2.79
CA ASP A 49 -5.63 2.99 -4.11
C ASP A 49 -4.37 3.85 -4.00
N VAL A 50 -3.35 3.44 -4.74
CA VAL A 50 -2.18 4.26 -5.04
C VAL A 50 -2.38 4.85 -6.44
N PRO A 51 -2.37 6.18 -6.63
CA PRO A 51 -2.57 6.80 -7.93
C PRO A 51 -1.62 6.26 -9.01
N ARG A 52 -2.06 6.22 -10.27
CA ARG A 52 -1.18 5.84 -11.37
C ARG A 52 -0.03 6.85 -11.50
N GLY A 53 1.18 6.35 -11.73
CA GLY A 53 2.38 7.17 -11.89
C GLY A 53 3.05 7.62 -10.59
N VAL A 54 2.51 7.25 -9.41
CA VAL A 54 3.21 7.46 -8.14
C VAL A 54 3.75 6.14 -7.56
N VAL A 55 4.75 6.26 -6.69
CA VAL A 55 5.26 5.17 -5.87
C VAL A 55 5.01 5.54 -4.41
N ALA A 56 4.15 4.77 -3.76
CA ALA A 56 3.88 4.90 -2.33
C ALA A 56 4.83 4.03 -1.52
N THR A 57 5.08 4.41 -0.28
CA THR A 57 5.87 3.65 0.69
C THR A 57 5.00 3.34 1.89
N ILE A 58 5.03 2.10 2.39
CA ILE A 58 4.40 1.75 3.66
C ILE A 58 5.13 2.49 4.79
N THR A 59 4.43 3.38 5.48
CA THR A 59 4.99 4.17 6.59
C THR A 59 4.45 3.76 7.94
N ASN A 60 3.32 3.05 7.98
CA ASN A 60 2.80 2.45 9.20
C ASN A 60 2.11 1.12 8.88
N ALA A 61 2.23 0.17 9.80
CA ALA A 61 1.55 -1.10 9.73
C ALA A 61 1.24 -1.61 11.14
N SER A 62 0.13 -2.31 11.28
CA SER A 62 -0.21 -3.10 12.46
C SER A 62 -0.82 -4.42 12.00
N CYS A 63 -0.49 -5.51 12.69
CA CYS A 63 -1.08 -6.81 12.41
C CYS A 63 -1.20 -7.64 13.70
N ASP A 64 -2.32 -8.34 13.82
CA ASP A 64 -2.44 -9.51 14.67
C ASP A 64 -2.04 -10.76 13.87
N GLY A 65 -1.67 -11.83 14.57
CA GLY A 65 -1.40 -13.11 13.94
C GLY A 65 0.06 -13.27 13.50
N ASP A 66 0.29 -14.17 12.55
CA ASP A 66 1.62 -14.48 12.00
C ASP A 66 1.93 -13.61 10.78
N GLY A 67 1.78 -12.30 10.97
CA GLY A 67 2.01 -11.29 9.94
C GLY A 67 0.86 -11.15 8.96
N PHE A 68 1.16 -10.78 7.72
CA PHE A 68 0.16 -10.47 6.71
C PHE A 68 0.73 -10.54 5.29
N TRP A 69 -0.14 -10.53 4.29
CA TRP A 69 0.26 -10.37 2.89
C TRP A 69 -0.51 -9.24 2.20
N ILE A 70 0.06 -8.76 1.10
CA ILE A 70 -0.51 -7.70 0.27
C ILE A 70 -0.77 -8.28 -1.11
N GLU A 71 -1.97 -8.05 -1.62
CA GLU A 71 -2.37 -8.39 -2.97
C GLU A 71 -2.58 -7.15 -3.83
N ARG A 72 -2.26 -7.32 -5.11
CA ARG A 72 -2.63 -6.41 -6.19
C ARG A 72 -3.23 -7.22 -7.32
N ASP A 73 -4.44 -6.85 -7.74
CA ASP A 73 -5.12 -7.51 -8.87
C ASP A 73 -5.20 -9.05 -8.72
N GLY A 74 -5.37 -9.53 -7.47
CA GLY A 74 -5.42 -10.96 -7.13
C GLY A 74 -4.06 -11.67 -7.02
N ASN A 75 -2.95 -10.96 -7.21
CA ASN A 75 -1.60 -11.51 -7.07
C ASN A 75 -0.97 -11.06 -5.76
N VAL A 76 -0.37 -11.98 -5.02
CA VAL A 76 0.42 -11.66 -3.82
C VAL A 76 1.72 -10.98 -4.26
N ILE A 77 1.95 -9.77 -3.78
CA ILE A 77 3.15 -8.98 -4.11
C ILE A 77 4.12 -8.83 -2.95
N GLY A 78 3.69 -9.18 -1.73
CA GLY A 78 4.50 -9.09 -0.53
C GLY A 78 3.88 -9.91 0.59
N THR A 79 4.74 -10.54 1.40
CA THR A 79 4.36 -11.28 2.60
C THR A 79 5.33 -10.92 3.70
N PHE A 80 4.79 -10.53 4.85
CA PHE A 80 5.55 -9.97 5.97
C PHE A 80 5.25 -10.79 7.21
N LYS A 81 6.28 -11.16 7.97
CA LYS A 81 6.13 -11.97 9.19
C LYS A 81 5.71 -11.12 10.39
N SER A 82 5.96 -9.81 10.32
CA SER A 82 5.53 -8.83 11.30
C SER A 82 5.16 -7.51 10.63
N ALA A 83 4.46 -6.63 11.36
CA ALA A 83 4.14 -5.28 10.88
C ALA A 83 5.39 -4.45 10.54
N GLY A 84 6.44 -4.57 11.37
CA GLY A 84 7.69 -3.83 11.19
C GLY A 84 8.42 -4.17 9.89
N ASP A 85 8.36 -5.44 9.45
CA ASP A 85 9.04 -5.89 8.23
C ASP A 85 8.48 -5.25 6.95
N ALA A 86 7.26 -4.71 7.01
CA ALA A 86 6.61 -4.07 5.87
C ALA A 86 6.96 -2.59 5.71
N ILE A 87 7.47 -1.95 6.77
CA ILE A 87 7.79 -0.52 6.73
C ILE A 87 8.92 -0.28 5.71
N GLY A 88 8.73 0.69 4.83
CA GLY A 88 9.65 0.98 3.74
C GLY A 88 9.38 0.20 2.45
N PHE A 89 8.45 -0.77 2.44
CA PHE A 89 8.07 -1.47 1.22
C PHE A 89 7.35 -0.53 0.26
N THR A 90 7.72 -0.57 -1.01
CA THR A 90 7.22 0.34 -2.04
C THR A 90 6.12 -0.29 -2.89
N LEU A 91 5.08 0.48 -3.17
CA LEU A 91 3.93 0.12 -3.98
C LEU A 91 3.80 1.09 -5.16
N SER A 92 3.86 0.58 -6.39
CA SER A 92 3.53 1.36 -7.59
C SER A 92 2.02 1.71 -7.64
N GLY A 93 1.60 2.60 -8.54
CA GLY A 93 0.18 2.85 -8.77
C GLY A 93 -0.65 1.57 -9.03
N GLY A 94 -1.75 1.40 -8.29
CA GLY A 94 -2.62 0.22 -8.31
C GLY A 94 -3.59 0.16 -7.13
N THR A 95 -4.53 -0.78 -7.20
CA THR A 95 -5.46 -1.09 -6.11
C THR A 95 -4.95 -2.26 -5.31
N TYR A 96 -4.87 -2.09 -3.99
CA TYR A 96 -4.26 -3.04 -3.08
C TYR A 96 -5.25 -3.55 -2.04
N ARG A 97 -5.06 -4.81 -1.62
CA ARG A 97 -5.74 -5.42 -0.47
C ARG A 97 -4.70 -5.99 0.47
N VAL A 98 -4.96 -5.90 1.77
CA VAL A 98 -4.09 -6.47 2.81
C VAL A 98 -4.88 -7.48 3.60
N TYR A 99 -4.23 -8.58 3.96
CA TYR A 99 -4.88 -9.69 4.64
C TYR A 99 -3.98 -10.20 5.76
N PRO A 100 -4.50 -10.35 6.98
CA PRO A 100 -3.72 -10.91 8.08
C PRO A 100 -3.52 -12.40 7.83
N ASN A 101 -2.41 -12.94 8.33
CA ASN A 101 -2.10 -14.36 8.25
C ASN A 101 -2.40 -15.02 9.59
N LEU A 102 -3.65 -15.43 9.78
CA LEU A 102 -4.08 -16.15 10.96
C LEU A 102 -3.76 -17.64 10.83
N LYS A 103 -2.92 -18.21 11.70
CA LYS A 103 -2.73 -19.67 11.81
C LYS A 103 -3.75 -20.33 12.73
N GLU A 104 -3.94 -21.63 12.55
CA GLU A 104 -4.85 -22.42 13.38
C GLU A 104 -4.38 -22.45 14.84
N GLY A 105 -5.30 -22.27 15.79
CA GLY A 105 -5.00 -22.33 17.22
C GLY A 105 -4.26 -21.11 17.76
N GLN A 106 -4.04 -20.08 16.92
CA GLN A 106 -3.29 -18.89 17.34
C GLN A 106 -4.10 -17.99 18.28
N PHE A 107 -5.41 -17.90 18.08
CA PHE A 107 -6.29 -17.12 18.94
C PHE A 107 -7.49 -17.93 19.38
N LYS A 108 -7.90 -17.80 20.65
CA LYS A 108 -9.15 -18.38 21.15
C LYS A 108 -10.38 -17.93 20.35
N GLN A 109 -10.34 -16.71 19.83
CA GLN A 109 -11.41 -16.08 19.04
C GLN A 109 -11.29 -16.40 17.54
N GLU A 110 -10.16 -16.98 17.12
CA GLU A 110 -9.83 -17.28 15.72
C GLU A 110 -10.07 -16.11 14.76
N THR A 111 -9.69 -14.90 15.17
CA THR A 111 -9.82 -13.66 14.39
C THR A 111 -8.51 -12.88 14.42
N ALA A 112 -8.05 -12.40 13.27
CA ALA A 112 -6.88 -11.54 13.13
C ALA A 112 -7.20 -10.32 12.28
N ARG A 113 -6.49 -9.21 12.50
CA ARG A 113 -6.64 -7.96 11.76
C ARG A 113 -5.30 -7.45 11.26
N VAL A 114 -5.33 -6.67 10.19
CA VAL A 114 -4.18 -5.93 9.69
C VAL A 114 -4.64 -4.54 9.26
N GLN A 115 -3.79 -3.55 9.45
CA GLN A 115 -3.93 -2.22 8.87
C GLN A 115 -2.58 -1.75 8.34
N VAL A 116 -2.59 -1.10 7.18
CA VAL A 116 -1.41 -0.52 6.54
C VAL A 116 -1.74 0.91 6.14
N THR A 117 -0.78 1.81 6.32
CA THR A 117 -0.80 3.17 5.78
C THR A 117 0.38 3.35 4.87
N VAL A 118 0.12 3.92 3.69
CA VAL A 118 1.12 4.24 2.69
C VAL A 118 1.12 5.72 2.40
N THR A 119 2.28 6.27 2.09
CA THR A 119 2.43 7.68 1.71
C THR A 119 3.28 7.83 0.46
N TRP A 120 3.00 8.85 -0.33
CA TRP A 120 3.82 9.25 -1.48
C TRP A 120 4.01 10.77 -1.48
N PRO A 121 5.09 11.26 -2.11
CA PRO A 121 5.40 12.69 -2.20
C PRO A 121 4.46 13.47 -3.10
#